data_AF-A0A525JP05-F1
#
_entry.id   AF-A0A525JP05-F1
#
_cell.length_a   1.000
_cell.length_b   1.000
_cell.length_c   1.000
_cell.angle_alpha   90.00
_cell.angle_beta   90.00
_cell.angle_gamma   90.00
#
_symmetry.space_group_name_H-M   'P 1'
#
loop_
_entity.id
_entity.type
_entity.pdbx_description
1 polymer ?
#
loop_
_entity_poly.entity_id
_entity_poly.type
_entity_poly.pdbx_seq_one_letter_code
_entity_poly.pdbx_strand_id
1 'polypeptide(L)'
;MRRAAALSLSATAALALAGQAHAQAGGDPAGSSPLIAALDWVQGTLLGNLATTAAVIAVAAVGFLMLTGRMDWRRGLTVVVGCFIIFGAVSIVAGIRSLAGGLH
;
A
#
# COMPACT_ATOMS: atom_id res chain seq x y z
N MET A 1 8.59 20.78 -23.76
CA MET A 1 8.33 20.67 -22.30
C MET A 1 6.90 20.23 -21.94
N ARG A 2 5.84 20.54 -22.71
CA ARG A 2 4.45 20.09 -22.40
C ARG A 2 4.15 18.59 -22.57
N ARG A 3 4.95 17.84 -23.35
CA ARG A 3 4.69 16.42 -23.66
C ARG A 3 5.14 15.43 -22.57
N ALA A 4 6.03 15.83 -21.67
CA ALA A 4 6.50 14.97 -20.57
C ALA A 4 5.49 14.88 -19.41
N ALA A 5 4.68 15.93 -19.21
CA ALA A 5 3.60 15.95 -18.22
C ALA A 5 2.43 15.02 -18.62
N ALA A 6 2.17 14.87 -19.93
CA ALA A 6 1.13 13.97 -20.42
C ALA A 6 1.51 12.49 -20.22
N LEU A 7 2.80 12.14 -20.39
CA LEU A 7 3.28 10.76 -20.22
C LEU A 7 3.25 10.31 -18.74
N SER A 8 3.53 11.22 -17.81
CA SER A 8 3.50 10.93 -16.38
C SER A 8 2.06 10.74 -15.87
N LEU A 9 1.10 11.49 -16.43
CA LEU A 9 -0.31 11.35 -16.08
C LEU A 9 -0.92 10.02 -16.58
N SER A 10 -0.48 9.53 -17.74
CA SER A 10 -0.92 8.23 -18.27
C SER A 10 -0.39 7.03 -17.49
N ALA A 11 0.80 7.14 -16.88
CA ALA A 11 1.38 6.06 -16.08
C ALA A 11 0.61 5.85 -14.75
N THR A 12 0.10 6.93 -14.16
CA THR A 12 -0.74 6.85 -12.94
C THR A 12 -2.12 6.25 -13.24
N ALA A 13 -2.68 6.52 -14.43
CA ALA A 13 -3.95 5.93 -14.85
C ALA A 13 -3.85 4.41 -15.06
N ALA A 14 -2.72 3.91 -15.59
CA ALA A 14 -2.51 2.47 -15.78
C ALA A 14 -2.42 1.68 -14.45
N LEU A 15 -1.86 2.27 -13.39
CA LEU A 15 -1.87 1.63 -12.06
C LEU A 15 -3.26 1.65 -11.39
N ALA A 16 -4.12 2.63 -11.72
CA ALA A 16 -5.49 2.68 -11.19
C ALA A 16 -6.40 1.58 -11.78
N LEU A 17 -6.09 1.09 -12.99
CA LEU A 17 -6.79 -0.03 -13.63
C LEU A 17 -6.28 -1.41 -13.19
N ALA A 18 -5.06 -1.51 -12.66
CA ALA A 18 -4.52 -2.77 -12.13
C ALA A 18 -5.16 -3.22 -10.80
N GLY A 19 -5.94 -2.34 -10.14
CA GLY A 19 -6.66 -2.65 -8.90
C GLY A 19 -8.03 -3.33 -9.10
N GLN A 20 -8.46 -3.61 -10.33
CA GLN A 20 -9.77 -4.21 -10.63
C GLN A 20 -9.67 -5.75 -10.78
N ALA A 21 -9.11 -6.41 -9.77
CA ALA A 21 -9.19 -7.86 -9.66
C ALA A 21 -9.42 -8.21 -8.18
N HIS A 22 -10.68 -8.45 -7.80
CA HIS A 22 -11.12 -9.73 -7.22
C HIS A 22 -12.61 -9.70 -6.80
N ALA A 23 -13.27 -10.83 -7.06
CA ALA A 23 -14.54 -11.30 -6.50
C ALA A 23 -15.88 -10.72 -7.05
N GLN A 24 -16.25 -11.14 -8.27
CA GLN A 24 -17.66 -11.42 -8.57
C GLN A 24 -18.05 -12.71 -7.81
N ALA A 25 -18.47 -12.60 -6.54
CA ALA A 25 -19.08 -13.71 -5.81
C ALA A 25 -20.58 -13.72 -6.10
N GLY A 26 -20.94 -14.26 -7.26
CA GLY A 26 -22.31 -14.61 -7.58
C GLY A 26 -22.71 -15.86 -6.80
N GLY A 27 -23.57 -15.66 -5.80
CA GLY A 27 -24.47 -16.64 -5.17
C GLY A 27 -23.88 -17.97 -4.72
N ASP A 28 -23.71 -18.16 -3.40
CA ASP A 28 -23.41 -19.48 -2.85
C ASP A 28 -24.46 -19.98 -1.83
N PRO A 29 -24.98 -21.22 -1.98
CA PRO A 29 -25.96 -21.85 -1.11
C PRO A 29 -25.39 -22.27 0.26
N ALA A 30 -26.29 -22.54 1.20
CA ALA A 30 -26.01 -22.92 2.60
C ALA A 30 -24.91 -24.01 2.73
N GLY A 31 -23.75 -23.63 3.27
CA GLY A 31 -22.58 -24.52 3.49
C GLY A 31 -21.23 -23.87 3.16
N SER A 32 -21.22 -22.75 2.45
CA SER A 32 -20.04 -21.99 2.01
C SER A 32 -19.36 -21.14 3.09
N SER A 33 -19.93 -21.06 4.30
CA SER A 33 -19.44 -20.19 5.39
C SER A 33 -17.97 -20.44 5.81
N PRO A 34 -17.46 -21.68 5.93
CA PRO A 34 -16.06 -21.92 6.30
C PRO A 34 -15.07 -21.63 5.16
N LEU A 35 -15.48 -21.86 3.91
CA LEU A 35 -14.65 -21.59 2.74
C LEU A 35 -14.50 -20.08 2.52
N ILE A 36 -15.59 -19.33 2.64
CA ILE A 36 -15.57 -17.86 2.57
C ILE A 36 -14.74 -17.29 3.73
N ALA A 37 -14.86 -17.83 4.95
CA ALA A 37 -14.04 -17.41 6.10
C ALA A 37 -12.54 -17.70 5.90
N ALA A 38 -12.20 -18.85 5.29
CA ALA A 38 -10.82 -19.17 4.95
C ALA A 38 -10.27 -18.22 3.85
N LEU A 39 -11.09 -17.92 2.83
CA LEU A 39 -10.75 -16.96 1.78
C LEU A 39 -10.57 -15.54 2.34
N ASP A 40 -11.42 -15.09 3.27
CA ASP A 40 -11.28 -13.80 3.95
C ASP A 40 -10.02 -13.73 4.82
N TRP A 41 -9.63 -14.82 5.48
CA TRP A 41 -8.38 -14.88 6.25
C TRP A 41 -7.14 -14.83 5.33
N VAL A 42 -7.14 -15.60 4.24
CA VAL A 42 -6.06 -15.57 3.24
C VAL A 42 -5.99 -14.19 2.58
N GLN A 43 -7.13 -13.59 2.26
CA GLN A 43 -7.21 -12.24 1.71
C GLN A 43 -6.72 -11.19 2.71
N GLY A 44 -7.11 -11.29 3.98
CA GLY A 44 -6.66 -10.38 5.04
C GLY A 44 -5.16 -10.47 5.31
N THR A 45 -4.58 -11.67 5.23
CA THR A 45 -3.14 -11.87 5.40
C THR A 45 -2.35 -11.40 4.17
N LEU A 46 -2.83 -11.67 2.96
CA LEU A 46 -2.21 -11.23 1.70
C LEU A 46 -2.30 -9.71 1.49
N LEU A 47 -3.42 -9.09 1.85
CA LEU A 47 -3.62 -7.64 1.67
C LEU A 47 -3.09 -6.81 2.85
N GLY A 48 -3.12 -7.32 4.08
CA GLY A 48 -2.71 -6.56 5.27
C GLY A 48 -1.27 -6.81 5.68
N ASN A 49 -0.96 -8.05 6.09
CA ASN A 49 0.34 -8.38 6.68
C ASN A 49 1.44 -8.45 5.62
N LEU A 50 1.15 -9.03 4.45
CA LEU A 50 2.09 -9.08 3.34
C LEU A 50 2.38 -7.70 2.76
N ALA A 51 1.38 -6.82 2.64
CA ALA A 51 1.59 -5.46 2.14
C ALA A 51 2.56 -4.66 3.02
N THR A 52 2.38 -4.74 4.35
CA THR A 52 3.23 -4.02 5.32
C THR A 52 4.63 -4.62 5.42
N THR A 53 4.81 -5.92 5.20
CA THR A 53 6.14 -6.55 5.20
C THR A 53 6.90 -6.28 3.90
N ALA A 54 6.24 -6.35 2.74
CA ALA A 54 6.85 -6.02 1.45
C ALA A 54 7.35 -4.56 1.40
N ALA A 55 6.58 -3.65 2.00
CA ALA A 55 6.97 -2.27 2.22
C ALA A 55 8.30 -2.10 2.95
N VAL A 56 8.49 -2.82 4.05
CA VAL A 56 9.69 -2.75 4.89
C VAL A 56 10.90 -3.33 4.15
N ILE A 57 10.72 -4.38 3.34
CA ILE A 57 11.78 -4.93 2.49
C ILE A 57 12.29 -3.88 1.49
N ALA A 58 11.39 -3.07 0.91
CA ALA A 58 11.78 -1.97 0.04
C ALA A 58 12.62 -0.90 0.79
N VAL A 59 12.30 -0.60 2.05
CA VAL A 59 13.09 0.30 2.91
C VAL A 59 14.48 -0.27 3.17
N ALA A 60 14.58 -1.57 3.48
CA ALA A 60 15.86 -2.23 3.70
C ALA A 60 16.75 -2.20 2.45
N ALA A 61 16.17 -2.39 1.26
CA ALA A 61 16.89 -2.26 -0.01
C ALA A 61 17.43 -0.83 -0.23
N VAL A 62 16.69 0.22 0.14
CA VAL A 62 17.17 1.61 0.09
C VAL A 62 18.38 1.82 1.01
N GLY A 63 18.33 1.28 2.23
CA GLY A 63 19.46 1.31 3.16
C GLY A 63 20.69 0.60 2.61
N PHE A 64 20.49 -0.52 1.90
CA PHE A 64 21.57 -1.25 1.21
C PHE A 64 22.18 -0.43 0.06
N LEU A 65 21.37 0.29 -0.72
CA LEU A 65 21.87 1.21 -1.75
C LEU A 65 22.65 2.40 -1.15
N MET A 66 22.31 2.88 0.04
CA MET A 66 23.09 3.94 0.72
C MET A 66 24.47 3.45 1.18
N LEU A 67 24.62 2.16 1.51
CA LEU A 67 25.90 1.54 1.88
C LEU A 67 26.85 1.33 0.69
N THR A 68 26.37 1.52 -0.56
CA THR A 68 27.22 1.43 -1.78
C THR A 68 28.19 2.63 -1.92
N GLY A 69 28.26 3.50 -0.91
CA GLY A 69 29.47 4.27 -0.58
C GLY A 69 29.70 5.59 -1.32
N ARG A 70 28.80 6.03 -2.21
CA ARG A 70 28.96 7.30 -2.96
C ARG A 70 27.68 8.13 -3.11
N MET A 71 26.63 7.86 -2.35
CA MET A 71 25.35 8.59 -2.45
C MET A 71 25.17 9.64 -1.36
N ASP A 72 24.76 10.84 -1.76
CA ASP A 72 24.42 11.95 -0.86
C ASP A 72 23.42 11.47 0.20
N TRP A 73 23.82 11.46 1.47
CA TRP A 73 22.97 11.09 2.63
C TRP A 73 21.60 11.77 2.60
N ARG A 74 21.54 13.00 2.06
CA ARG A 74 20.33 13.77 1.79
C ARG A 74 19.28 13.00 0.99
N ARG A 75 19.72 12.23 -0.01
CA ARG A 75 18.83 11.51 -0.93
C ARG A 75 18.17 10.31 -0.27
N GLY A 76 18.89 9.61 0.62
CA GLY A 76 18.26 8.56 1.41
C GLY A 76 17.34 9.07 2.50
N LEU A 77 17.65 10.21 3.12
CA LEU A 77 16.74 10.84 4.09
C LEU A 77 15.38 11.18 3.43
N THR A 78 15.38 11.74 2.22
CA THR A 78 14.15 12.00 1.46
C THR A 78 13.34 10.72 1.21
N VAL A 79 13.99 9.59 0.92
CA VAL A 79 13.30 8.31 0.66
C VAL A 79 12.69 7.74 1.94
N VAL A 80 13.40 7.80 3.08
CA VAL A 80 12.89 7.35 4.38
C VAL A 80 11.66 8.18 4.80
N VAL A 81 11.71 9.50 4.62
CA VAL A 81 10.58 10.40 4.88
C VAL A 81 9.38 10.06 3.98
N GLY A 82 9.62 9.82 2.68
CA GLY A 82 8.55 9.42 1.75
C GLY A 82 7.89 8.09 2.13
N CYS A 83 8.68 7.10 2.54
CA CYS A 83 8.16 5.81 2.98
C CYS A 83 7.31 5.96 4.25
N PHE A 84 7.76 6.76 5.22
CA PHE A 84 7.00 7.02 6.44
C PHE A 84 5.63 7.64 6.15
N ILE A 85 5.54 8.56 5.19
CA ILE A 85 4.26 9.20 4.81
C ILE A 85 3.29 8.18 4.20
N ILE A 86 3.75 7.30 3.31
CA ILE A 86 2.86 6.32 2.64
C ILE A 86 2.31 5.30 3.64
N PHE A 87 3.16 4.71 4.48
CA PHE A 87 2.72 3.68 5.43
C PHE A 87 2.09 4.27 6.69
N GLY A 88 2.52 5.45 7.13
CA GLY A 88 1.98 6.14 8.30
C GLY A 88 0.63 6.81 8.07
N ALA A 89 0.25 7.09 6.82
CA ALA A 89 -1.01 7.78 6.48
C ALA A 89 -2.24 7.07 7.06
N VAL A 90 -2.30 5.73 6.99
CA VAL A 90 -3.45 4.95 7.48
C VAL A 90 -3.62 5.12 8.99
N SER A 91 -2.54 5.03 9.77
CA SER A 91 -2.57 5.22 11.23
C SER A 91 -2.99 6.63 11.62
N ILE A 92 -2.53 7.65 10.88
CA ILE A 92 -2.91 9.05 11.12
C ILE A 92 -4.41 9.24 10.84
N VAL A 93 -4.90 8.72 9.72
CA VAL A 93 -6.32 8.82 9.34
C VAL A 93 -7.20 8.06 10.35
N ALA A 94 -6.78 6.88 10.80
CA ALA A 94 -7.49 6.13 11.83
C ALA A 94 -7.56 6.91 13.15
N GLY A 95 -6.47 7.55 13.57
CA GLY A 95 -6.45 8.43 14.75
C GLY A 95 -7.41 9.62 14.64
N ILE A 96 -7.40 10.31 13.49
CA ILE A 96 -8.32 11.43 13.22
C ILE A 96 -9.78 10.96 13.22
N ARG A 97 -10.07 9.83 12.57
CA ARG A 97 -11.43 9.24 12.55
C ARG A 97 -11.90 8.83 13.94
N SER A 98 -11.01 8.30 14.78
CA SER A 98 -11.32 7.94 16.18
C SER A 98 -11.76 9.17 16.97
N LEU A 99 -11.05 10.29 16.83
CA LEU A 99 -11.40 11.55 17.49
C LEU A 99 -12.69 12.17 16.94
N ALA A 100 -12.91 12.09 15.61
CA ALA A 100 -14.11 12.62 14.98
C ALA A 100 -15.37 11.77 15.26
N GLY A 101 -15.22 10.45 15.34
CA GLY A 101 -16.31 9.51 15.65
C GLY A 101 -16.73 9.50 17.12
N GLY A 102 -15.89 10.00 18.02
CA GLY A 102 -16.20 10.18 19.44
C GLY A 102 -16.94 11.48 19.79
N LEU A 103 -17.23 12.34 18.80
CA LEU A 103 -17.99 13.59 18.97
C LEU A 103 -19.50 13.44 18.65
N HIS A 104 -20.02 12.21 18.67
CA HIS A 104 -21.43 11.85 18.56
C HIS A 104 -21.82 10.95 19.75
#